data_AF-A0A5C7J556-F1
#
_entry.id   AF-A0A5C7J556-F1
#
_cell.length_a   1.000
_cell.length_b   1.000
_cell.length_c   1.000
_cell.angle_alpha   90.00
_cell.angle_beta   90.00
_cell.angle_gamma   90.00
#
_symmetry.space_group_name_H-M   'P 1'
#
loop_
_entity.id
_entity.type
_entity.pdbx_description
1 polymer ?
#
loop_
_entity_poly.entity_id
_entity_poly.type
_entity_poly.pdbx_seq_one_letter_code
_entity_poly.pdbx_strand_id
1 'polypeptide(L)'
;MGLDISHDAWHGAYSSFMRYRQKLAEVMGLPPLDLMEGYYSEGNNNPMVLLNYRYPKGDELDVSHLRRIFKQMPIKWECLKPNPIHELLCHSDCDGYINWKACGKIADELEKLLPLLDEDGAGHIGNYKEKTEKFIKGLRLAHSKKEKLKFH
;
A
#
# COMPACT_ATOMS: atom_id res chain seq x y z
N MET A 1 -17.99 -3.45 -1.48
CA MET A 1 -17.93 -4.22 -0.22
C MET A 1 -17.11 -3.43 0.79
N GLY A 2 -17.48 -3.48 2.07
CA GLY A 2 -16.73 -2.83 3.16
C GLY A 2 -15.60 -3.74 3.66
N LEU A 3 -14.54 -3.14 4.16
CA LEU A 3 -13.43 -3.76 4.87
C LEU A 3 -13.49 -3.30 6.32
N ASP A 4 -13.55 -4.27 7.22
CA ASP A 4 -13.50 -4.05 8.66
C ASP A 4 -12.26 -4.73 9.25
N ILE A 5 -11.41 -3.94 9.89
CA ILE A 5 -10.20 -4.45 10.54
C ILE A 5 -10.45 -4.49 12.04
N SER A 6 -10.17 -5.63 12.67
CA SER A 6 -10.42 -5.85 14.10
C SER A 6 -9.73 -4.80 14.98
N HIS A 7 -10.17 -4.72 16.25
CA HIS A 7 -9.69 -3.71 17.20
C HIS A 7 -10.01 -2.27 16.80
N ASP A 8 -11.09 -2.06 16.03
CA ASP A 8 -11.51 -0.76 15.49
C ASP A 8 -10.38 -0.07 14.71
N ALA A 9 -9.47 -0.85 14.11
CA ALA A 9 -8.32 -0.27 13.41
C ALA A 9 -8.75 0.41 12.11
N TRP A 10 -9.77 -0.13 11.43
CA TRP A 10 -10.31 0.45 10.20
C TRP A 10 -11.76 0.04 9.96
N HIS A 11 -12.53 0.99 9.45
CA HIS A 11 -13.88 0.79 8.91
C HIS A 11 -14.02 1.63 7.64
N GLY A 12 -14.32 1.01 6.50
CA GLY A 12 -14.50 1.72 5.24
C GLY A 12 -14.47 0.81 4.01
N ALA A 13 -14.47 1.37 2.81
CA ALA A 13 -14.36 0.56 1.59
C ALA A 13 -12.93 0.03 1.37
N TYR A 14 -12.80 -1.14 0.72
CA TYR A 14 -11.51 -1.68 0.26
C TYR A 14 -10.71 -0.67 -0.59
N SER A 15 -11.40 0.05 -1.48
CA SER A 15 -10.79 1.08 -2.33
C SER A 15 -10.21 2.24 -1.53
N SER A 16 -10.88 2.65 -0.44
CA SER A 16 -10.37 3.67 0.49
C SER A 16 -9.14 3.17 1.23
N PHE A 17 -9.13 1.90 1.64
CA PHE A 17 -7.96 1.29 2.30
C PHE A 17 -6.77 1.15 1.34
N MET A 18 -7.01 0.77 0.08
CA MET A 18 -5.95 0.70 -0.93
C MET A 18 -5.30 2.07 -1.18
N ARG A 19 -6.10 3.12 -1.33
CA ARG A 19 -5.59 4.50 -1.46
C ARG A 19 -4.80 4.94 -0.23
N TYR A 20 -5.25 4.56 0.97
CA TYR A 20 -4.49 4.78 2.19
C TYR A 20 -3.12 4.10 2.15
N ARG A 21 -3.03 2.82 1.72
CA ARG A 21 -1.75 2.12 1.52
C ARG A 21 -0.87 2.81 0.49
N GLN A 22 -1.43 3.28 -0.62
CA GLN A 22 -0.70 4.03 -1.64
C GLN A 22 -0.08 5.32 -1.06
N LYS A 23 -0.83 6.06 -0.24
CA LYS A 23 -0.31 7.26 0.43
C LYS A 23 0.82 6.92 1.41
N LEU A 24 0.69 5.86 2.19
CA LEU A 24 1.78 5.41 3.07
C LEU A 24 3.06 5.08 2.26
N ALA A 25 2.91 4.35 1.15
CA ALA A 25 4.04 4.02 0.27
C ALA A 25 4.70 5.29 -0.32
N GLU A 26 3.90 6.26 -0.77
CA GLU A 26 4.37 7.55 -1.27
C GLU A 26 5.20 8.30 -0.23
N VAL A 27 4.68 8.44 0.99
CA VAL A 27 5.34 9.17 2.09
C VAL A 27 6.62 8.48 2.57
N MET A 28 6.68 7.15 2.44
CA MET A 28 7.89 6.36 2.69
C MET A 28 8.92 6.43 1.55
N GLY A 29 8.58 7.04 0.41
CA GLY A 29 9.44 7.07 -0.78
C GLY A 29 9.55 5.71 -1.47
N LEU A 30 8.57 4.82 -1.31
CA LEU A 30 8.51 3.54 -2.01
C LEU A 30 8.03 3.71 -3.45
N PRO A 31 8.35 2.76 -4.35
CA PRO A 31 7.72 2.72 -5.67
C PRO A 31 6.19 2.68 -5.56
N PRO A 32 5.44 3.18 -6.56
CA PRO A 32 3.99 3.06 -6.59
C PRO A 32 3.55 1.61 -6.41
N LEU A 33 2.61 1.35 -5.50
CA LEU A 33 2.18 -0.02 -5.17
C LEU A 33 1.69 -0.78 -6.40
N ASP A 34 1.04 -0.12 -7.36
CA ASP A 34 0.54 -0.74 -8.60
C ASP A 34 1.65 -1.32 -9.49
N LEU A 35 2.91 -0.98 -9.22
CA LEU A 35 4.11 -1.52 -9.89
C LEU A 35 4.77 -2.67 -9.12
N MET A 36 4.31 -2.93 -7.91
CA MET A 36 4.89 -3.89 -6.98
C MET A 36 4.25 -5.28 -7.07
N GLU A 37 4.99 -6.28 -6.61
CA GLU A 37 4.53 -7.66 -6.49
C GLU A 37 3.26 -7.74 -5.64
N GLY A 38 2.25 -8.48 -6.14
CA GLY A 38 0.93 -8.61 -5.54
C GLY A 38 -0.12 -7.61 -6.08
N TYR A 39 0.31 -6.50 -6.68
CA TYR A 39 -0.57 -5.45 -7.21
C TYR A 39 -0.47 -5.27 -8.72
N TYR A 40 0.72 -5.51 -9.27
CA TYR A 40 0.99 -5.34 -10.68
C TYR A 40 0.06 -6.18 -11.56
N SER A 41 -0.50 -5.54 -12.58
CA SER A 41 -1.28 -6.19 -13.63
C SER A 41 -0.68 -5.88 -15.00
N GLU A 42 -0.64 -6.85 -15.90
CA GLU A 42 -0.22 -6.63 -17.29
C GLU A 42 -1.37 -6.05 -18.16
N GLY A 43 -2.57 -5.91 -17.61
CA GLY A 43 -3.75 -5.42 -18.32
C GLY A 43 -3.89 -3.89 -18.37
N ASN A 44 -4.99 -3.42 -18.97
CA ASN A 44 -5.29 -1.99 -19.21
C ASN A 44 -5.35 -1.10 -17.96
N ASN A 45 -5.36 -1.67 -16.76
CA ASN A 45 -5.37 -0.92 -15.50
C ASN A 45 -3.97 -0.50 -15.04
N ASN A 46 -2.91 -0.92 -15.75
CA ASN A 46 -1.55 -0.56 -15.43
C ASN A 46 -1.22 0.84 -15.97
N PRO A 47 -0.75 1.78 -15.14
CA PRO A 47 -0.42 3.13 -15.57
C PRO A 47 0.66 3.16 -16.66
N MET A 48 1.51 2.13 -16.76
CA MET A 48 2.52 1.99 -17.80
C MET A 48 1.93 1.71 -19.19
N VAL A 49 0.67 1.27 -19.31
CA VAL A 49 -0.01 1.08 -20.61
C VAL A 49 -0.14 2.41 -21.37
N LEU A 50 -0.21 3.54 -20.65
CA LEU A 50 -0.23 4.87 -21.28
C LEU A 50 1.07 5.19 -22.04
N LEU A 51 2.21 4.61 -21.64
CA LEU A 51 3.46 4.74 -22.38
C LEU A 51 3.38 4.05 -23.75
N ASN A 52 2.59 2.98 -23.88
CA ASN A 52 2.36 2.29 -25.15
C ASN A 52 1.45 3.10 -26.09
N TYR A 53 0.53 3.91 -25.56
CA TYR A 53 -0.46 4.66 -26.36
C TYR A 53 0.05 6.03 -26.82
N ARG A 54 0.95 6.66 -26.06
CA ARG A 54 1.44 8.02 -26.33
C ARG A 54 2.55 8.08 -27.38
N TYR A 55 3.10 6.93 -27.79
CA TYR A 55 4.16 6.87 -28.78
C TYR A 55 3.59 6.71 -30.19
N PRO A 56 3.80 7.69 -31.10
CA PRO A 56 3.46 7.50 -32.50
C PRO A 56 4.26 6.31 -33.04
N LYS A 57 3.59 5.39 -33.75
CA LYS A 57 4.24 4.34 -34.53
C LYS A 57 5.20 5.01 -35.53
N GLY A 58 6.48 5.13 -35.19
CA GLY A 58 7.47 5.70 -36.11
C GLY A 58 8.70 6.34 -35.48
N ASP A 59 8.62 6.86 -34.24
CA ASP A 59 9.83 7.28 -33.52
C ASP A 59 10.37 6.08 -32.73
N GLU A 60 11.52 5.57 -33.15
CA GLU A 60 12.25 4.45 -32.55
C GLU A 60 12.84 4.84 -31.18
N LEU A 61 12.01 5.28 -30.23
CA LEU A 61 12.37 5.08 -28.84
C LEU A 61 12.24 3.58 -28.60
N ASP A 62 13.39 2.92 -28.76
CA ASP A 62 13.56 1.49 -28.91
C ASP A 62 12.62 0.72 -27.98
N VAL A 63 11.56 0.16 -28.58
CA VAL A 63 10.56 -0.67 -27.90
C VAL A 63 11.23 -1.83 -27.16
N SER A 64 12.48 -2.19 -27.51
CA SER A 64 13.30 -3.14 -26.75
C SER A 64 13.60 -2.68 -25.32
N HIS A 65 13.83 -1.38 -25.08
CA HIS A 65 14.09 -0.85 -23.73
C HIS A 65 12.85 -0.94 -22.85
N LEU A 66 11.67 -0.58 -23.38
CA LEU A 66 10.41 -0.73 -22.68
C LEU A 66 10.10 -2.21 -22.43
N ARG A 67 10.29 -3.09 -23.43
CA ARG A 67 10.16 -4.54 -23.25
C ARG A 67 11.12 -5.07 -22.18
N ARG A 68 12.34 -4.55 -22.09
CA ARG A 68 13.32 -4.96 -21.06
C ARG A 68 12.84 -4.55 -19.67
N ILE A 69 12.28 -3.35 -19.51
CA ILE A 69 11.68 -2.89 -18.26
C ILE A 69 10.49 -3.79 -17.90
N PHE A 70 9.56 -4.03 -18.84
CA PHE A 70 8.40 -4.88 -18.58
C PHE A 70 8.77 -6.32 -18.19
N LYS A 71 9.86 -6.88 -18.75
CA LYS A 71 10.38 -8.20 -18.35
C LYS A 71 10.92 -8.26 -16.91
N GLN A 72 11.22 -7.12 -16.30
CA GLN A 72 11.72 -7.03 -14.92
C GLN A 72 10.61 -6.73 -13.90
N MET A 73 9.37 -6.54 -14.37
CA MET A 73 8.20 -6.34 -13.51
C MET A 73 7.59 -7.68 -13.09
N PRO A 74 6.92 -7.75 -11.93
CA PRO A 74 6.73 -6.69 -10.94
C PRO A 74 7.98 -6.37 -10.11
N ILE A 75 8.03 -5.17 -9.52
CA ILE A 75 9.07 -4.83 -8.53
C ILE A 75 8.87 -5.73 -7.29
N LYS A 76 9.84 -6.59 -7.01
CA LYS A 76 9.81 -7.52 -5.88
C LYS A 76 10.08 -6.81 -4.56
N TRP A 77 9.34 -7.19 -3.51
CA TRP A 77 9.54 -6.64 -2.16
C TRP A 77 10.95 -6.89 -1.61
N GLU A 78 11.60 -7.97 -2.03
CA GLU A 78 12.97 -8.34 -1.64
C GLU A 78 14.04 -7.36 -2.12
N CYS A 79 13.75 -6.57 -3.17
CA CYS A 79 14.67 -5.55 -3.68
C CYS A 79 14.70 -4.29 -2.80
N LEU A 80 13.77 -4.16 -1.86
CA LEU A 80 13.66 -3.02 -0.96
C LEU A 80 14.30 -3.32 0.40
N LYS A 81 14.75 -2.28 1.10
CA LYS A 81 15.24 -2.41 2.46
C LYS A 81 14.12 -2.95 3.37
N PRO A 82 14.31 -4.03 4.13
CA PRO A 82 13.27 -4.59 4.98
C PRO A 82 12.71 -3.56 5.96
N ASN A 83 11.39 -3.33 5.92
CA ASN A 83 10.67 -2.45 6.83
C ASN A 83 9.41 -3.18 7.37
N PRO A 84 9.08 -3.08 8.67
CA PRO A 84 7.86 -3.66 9.24
C PRO A 84 6.57 -3.28 8.49
N ILE A 85 6.48 -2.07 7.93
CA ILE A 85 5.31 -1.60 7.18
C ILE A 85 5.09 -2.43 5.90
N HIS A 86 6.12 -3.08 5.34
CA HIS A 86 5.94 -3.94 4.16
C HIS A 86 4.91 -5.05 4.43
N GLU A 87 4.85 -5.58 5.66
CA GLU A 87 3.84 -6.58 6.03
C GLU A 87 2.42 -6.03 5.92
N LEU A 88 2.19 -4.72 6.18
CA LEU A 88 0.90 -4.05 5.96
C LEU A 88 0.65 -3.76 4.48
N LEU A 89 1.70 -3.39 3.74
CA LEU A 89 1.59 -2.96 2.35
C LEU A 89 1.47 -4.13 1.37
N CYS A 90 2.02 -5.31 1.64
CA CYS A 90 1.88 -6.49 0.77
C CYS A 90 0.75 -7.44 1.20
N HIS A 91 0.09 -7.15 2.33
CA HIS A 91 -0.95 -8.00 2.90
C HIS A 91 -2.16 -8.15 1.98
N SER A 92 -2.67 -9.39 1.87
CA SER A 92 -3.94 -9.66 1.20
C SER A 92 -5.10 -9.10 2.03
N ASP A 93 -5.91 -8.28 1.38
CA ASP A 93 -7.07 -7.63 1.99
C ASP A 93 -8.25 -8.58 2.21
N CYS A 94 -8.29 -9.75 1.55
CA CYS A 94 -9.30 -10.79 1.75
C CYS A 94 -8.81 -11.86 2.75
N ASP A 95 -9.45 -11.92 3.94
CA ASP A 95 -9.27 -12.98 4.95
C ASP A 95 -7.83 -13.18 5.48
N GLY A 96 -7.11 -12.08 5.67
CA GLY A 96 -5.76 -12.09 6.24
C GLY A 96 -5.69 -11.69 7.72
N TYR A 97 -4.53 -11.94 8.33
CA TYR A 97 -4.20 -11.36 9.63
C TYR A 97 -2.75 -10.90 9.72
N ILE A 98 -2.49 -9.91 10.56
CA ILE A 98 -1.15 -9.47 10.95
C ILE A 98 -0.88 -9.96 12.37
N ASN A 99 0.33 -10.48 12.61
CA ASN A 99 0.72 -11.00 13.91
C ASN A 99 0.88 -9.86 14.93
N TRP A 100 0.40 -10.04 16.16
CA TRP A 100 0.52 -9.05 17.24
C TRP A 100 1.97 -8.56 17.45
N LYS A 101 2.98 -9.41 17.22
CA LYS A 101 4.40 -9.01 17.31
C LYS A 101 4.79 -8.00 16.24
N ALA A 102 4.24 -8.12 15.05
CA ALA A 102 4.44 -7.18 13.96
C ALA A 102 3.64 -5.89 14.19
N CYS A 103 2.42 -5.98 14.74
CA CYS A 103 1.57 -4.82 15.00
C CYS A 103 2.28 -3.71 15.80
N GLY A 104 3.05 -4.07 16.83
CA GLY A 104 3.83 -3.09 17.61
C GLY A 104 4.87 -2.35 16.76
N LYS A 105 5.64 -3.08 15.96
CA LYS A 105 6.67 -2.51 15.08
C LYS A 105 6.06 -1.65 13.96
N ILE A 106 4.93 -2.08 13.40
CA ILE A 106 4.19 -1.34 12.38
C ILE A 106 3.68 -0.03 12.99
N ALA A 107 3.12 -0.07 14.21
CA ALA A 107 2.67 1.13 14.90
C ALA A 107 3.81 2.14 15.13
N ASP A 108 4.97 1.67 15.59
CA ASP A 108 6.16 2.53 15.80
C ASP A 108 6.60 3.23 14.51
N GLU A 109 6.58 2.52 13.38
CA GLU A 109 6.94 3.10 12.08
C GLU A 109 5.86 4.07 11.56
N LEU A 110 4.58 3.75 11.73
CA LEU A 110 3.48 4.64 11.33
C LEU A 110 3.48 5.95 12.14
N GLU A 111 3.82 5.90 13.42
CA GLU A 111 3.95 7.10 14.27
C GLU A 111 5.03 8.06 13.73
N LYS A 112 6.12 7.54 13.15
CA LYS A 112 7.16 8.36 12.50
C LYS A 112 6.69 9.02 11.22
N LEU A 113 5.69 8.44 10.55
CA LEU A 113 5.14 8.95 9.28
C LEU A 113 4.01 9.97 9.50
N LEU A 114 3.39 10.02 10.69
CA LEU A 114 2.32 10.97 11.02
C LEU A 114 2.64 12.44 10.65
N PRO A 115 3.85 12.98 10.88
CA PRO A 115 4.16 14.36 10.54
C PRO A 115 4.25 14.63 9.03
N LEU A 116 4.41 13.58 8.22
CA LEU A 116 4.57 13.66 6.77
C LEU A 116 3.26 13.40 6.02
N LEU A 117 2.19 13.06 6.74
CA LEU A 117 0.87 12.81 6.16
C LEU A 117 0.08 14.11 6.07
N ASP A 118 -0.50 14.34 4.89
CA ASP A 118 -1.39 15.47 4.64
C ASP A 118 -2.71 15.32 5.40
N GLU A 119 -3.29 16.45 5.82
CA GLU A 119 -4.57 16.47 6.54
C GLU A 119 -5.78 16.26 5.62
N ASP A 120 -5.62 16.45 4.31
CA ASP A 120 -6.67 16.26 3.32
C ASP A 120 -6.44 14.98 2.50
N GLY A 121 -7.24 13.95 2.76
CA GLY A 121 -7.22 12.73 1.96
C GLY A 121 -8.06 12.82 0.69
N ALA A 122 -7.56 12.22 -0.39
CA ALA A 122 -8.24 12.24 -1.68
C ALA A 122 -9.54 11.41 -1.66
N GLY A 123 -10.67 12.06 -1.95
CA GLY A 123 -12.00 11.42 -2.07
C GLY A 123 -12.67 11.13 -0.71
N HIS A 124 -13.41 10.01 -0.62
CA HIS A 124 -14.19 9.65 0.59
C HIS A 124 -13.35 9.08 1.76
N ILE A 125 -12.02 9.24 1.76
CA ILE A 125 -11.16 8.75 2.85
C ILE A 125 -11.26 9.65 4.09
N GLY A 126 -11.44 10.96 3.88
CA GLY A 126 -11.29 11.95 4.94
C GLY A 126 -9.82 12.23 5.24
N ASN A 127 -9.49 12.59 6.48
CA ASN A 127 -8.13 12.97 6.87
C ASN A 127 -7.20 11.75 7.03
N TYR A 128 -6.08 11.71 6.30
CA TYR A 128 -5.12 10.59 6.38
C TYR A 128 -4.49 10.47 7.76
N LYS A 129 -4.20 11.58 8.42
CA LYS A 129 -3.60 11.62 9.75
C LYS A 129 -4.54 11.01 10.79
N GLU A 130 -5.81 11.41 10.81
CA GLU A 130 -6.81 10.83 11.71
C GLU A 130 -7.00 9.33 11.49
N LYS A 131 -7.05 8.89 10.22
CA LYS A 131 -7.13 7.47 9.87
C LYS A 131 -5.90 6.70 10.33
N THR A 132 -4.72 7.28 10.18
CA THR A 132 -3.46 6.68 10.62
C THR A 132 -3.40 6.58 12.15
N GLU A 133 -3.79 7.63 12.86
CA GLU A 133 -3.88 7.63 14.33
C GLU A 133 -4.86 6.57 14.83
N LYS A 134 -6.03 6.45 14.19
CA LYS A 134 -6.99 5.39 14.51
C LYS A 134 -6.40 4.00 14.26
N PHE A 135 -5.73 3.81 13.12
CA PHE A 135 -5.09 2.54 12.78
C PHE A 135 -3.98 2.17 13.78
N ILE A 136 -3.15 3.13 14.17
CA ILE A 136 -2.12 2.97 15.22
C ILE A 136 -2.75 2.53 16.54
N LYS A 137 -3.85 3.16 16.98
CA LYS A 137 -4.57 2.76 18.20
C LYS A 137 -5.04 1.30 18.13
N GLY A 138 -5.59 0.89 16.98
CA GLY A 138 -5.99 -0.50 16.74
C GLY A 138 -4.80 -1.48 16.80
N LEU A 139 -3.68 -1.15 16.16
CA LEU A 139 -2.45 -1.94 16.20
C LEU A 139 -1.89 -2.08 17.63
N ARG A 140 -1.85 -0.99 18.38
CA ARG A 140 -1.40 -0.97 19.78
C ARG A 140 -2.31 -1.80 20.67
N LEU A 141 -3.62 -1.75 20.46
CA LEU A 141 -4.59 -2.56 21.20
C LEU A 141 -4.43 -4.06 20.89
N ALA A 142 -4.23 -4.41 19.61
CA ALA A 142 -3.93 -5.79 19.21
C ALA A 142 -2.62 -6.28 19.85
N HIS A 143 -1.59 -5.43 19.86
CA HIS A 143 -0.30 -5.75 20.49
C HIS A 143 -0.42 -5.94 22.01
N SER A 144 -1.14 -5.06 22.71
CA SER A 144 -1.30 -5.13 24.18
C SER A 144 -2.09 -6.35 24.61
N LYS A 145 -3.12 -6.74 23.84
CA LYS A 145 -3.90 -7.96 24.06
C LYS A 145 -3.21 -9.24 23.56
N LYS A 146 -2.10 -9.10 22.82
CA LYS A 146 -1.40 -10.21 22.11
C LYS A 146 -2.33 -10.95 21.15
N GLU A 147 -3.26 -10.22 20.54
CA GLU A 147 -4.25 -10.72 19.60
C GLU A 147 -3.87 -10.37 18.16
N LYS A 148 -4.25 -11.23 17.22
CA LYS A 148 -4.01 -10.99 15.78
C LYS A 148 -4.91 -9.84 15.30
N LEU A 149 -4.35 -8.96 14.47
CA LEU A 149 -5.15 -7.99 13.74
C LEU A 149 -5.78 -8.70 12.53
N LYS A 150 -7.11 -8.77 12.46
CA LYS A 150 -7.86 -9.54 11.45
C LYS A 150 -8.52 -8.60 10.45
N PHE A 151 -8.55 -9.00 9.20
CA PHE A 151 -9.20 -8.30 8.10
C PHE A 151 -10.46 -9.08 7.72
N HIS A 152 -11.60 -8.40 7.71
CA HIS A 152 -12.94 -8.95 7.49
C HIS A 152 -13.65 -8.24 6.33
#